data_AF-A0A8C9IDL7-F1
#
_entry.id   AF-A0A8C9IDL7-F1
#
_cell.length_a   1.000
_cell.length_b   1.000
_cell.length_c   1.000
_cell.angle_alpha   90.00
_cell.angle_beta   90.00
_cell.angle_gamma   90.00
#
_symmetry.space_group_name_H-M   'P 1'
#
loop_
_entity.id
_entity.type
_entity.pdbx_description
1 polymer ?
#
loop_
_entity_poly.entity_id
_entity_poly.type
_entity_poly.pdbx_seq_one_letter_code
_entity_poly.pdbx_strand_id
1 'polypeptide(L)'
;MPAETAVGEFGLWKYYEWFTEIPHDTSVVFTAYRLENRDCYTTFDGICNPNWGAMFVYLMRYHLFRGACLTAHTLGHNLGLTHDSAGCYCFRRTNCLMAPVPDLNDMMSNCSYEKMQDRLNKWDPCLSDPNIPYTNFPYVADRCGDKIKNQREECDCGSLKDCANDRWAQSSQCLTNSLFGFLED
;
A
#
# COMPACT_ATOMS: atom_id res chain seq x y z
N MET A 1 -23.51 -9.60 -7.11
CA MET A 1 -23.46 -8.60 -6.02
C MET A 1 -22.81 -7.35 -6.57
N PRO A 2 -23.41 -6.16 -6.40
CA PRO A 2 -22.79 -4.87 -6.75
C PRO A 2 -21.50 -4.64 -5.96
N ALA A 3 -20.53 -3.95 -6.57
CA ALA A 3 -19.23 -3.68 -5.94
C ALA A 3 -19.38 -2.83 -4.66
N GLU A 4 -20.22 -1.81 -4.71
CA GLU A 4 -20.51 -0.91 -3.60
C GLU A 4 -21.13 -1.65 -2.40
N THR A 5 -22.13 -2.50 -2.65
CA THR A 5 -22.75 -3.31 -1.59
C THR A 5 -21.73 -4.24 -0.93
N ALA A 6 -20.88 -4.90 -1.72
CA ALA A 6 -19.87 -5.81 -1.19
C ALA A 6 -18.86 -5.10 -0.28
N VAL A 7 -18.37 -3.93 -0.70
CA VAL A 7 -17.42 -3.14 0.10
C VAL A 7 -18.10 -2.52 1.33
N GLY A 8 -19.36 -2.11 1.22
CA GLY A 8 -20.14 -1.63 2.37
C GLY A 8 -20.38 -2.72 3.42
N GLU A 9 -20.75 -3.93 3.01
CA GLU A 9 -20.91 -5.08 3.91
C GLU A 9 -19.57 -5.49 4.55
N PHE A 10 -18.49 -5.50 3.77
CA PHE A 10 -17.14 -5.76 4.28
C PHE A 10 -16.72 -4.69 5.31
N GLY A 11 -16.99 -3.41 5.04
CA GLY A 11 -16.73 -2.31 5.96
C GLY A 11 -17.50 -2.41 7.28
N LEU A 12 -18.78 -2.80 7.23
CA LEU A 12 -19.58 -3.04 8.43
C LEU A 12 -19.05 -4.22 9.24
N TRP A 13 -18.74 -5.35 8.58
CA TRP A 13 -18.13 -6.50 9.24
C TRP A 13 -16.79 -6.11 9.89
N LYS A 14 -15.94 -5.39 9.17
CA LYS A 14 -14.65 -4.88 9.66
C LYS A 14 -14.82 -4.04 10.92
N TYR A 15 -15.81 -3.13 10.93
CA TYR A 15 -16.10 -2.27 12.07
C TYR A 15 -16.55 -3.05 13.31
N TYR A 16 -17.50 -3.98 13.16
CA TYR A 16 -18.11 -4.67 14.29
C TYR A 16 -17.30 -5.86 14.81
N GLU A 17 -16.62 -6.60 13.93
CA GLU A 17 -16.02 -7.89 14.27
C GLU A 17 -14.50 -7.85 14.42
N TRP A 18 -13.81 -6.90 13.76
CA TRP A 18 -12.35 -6.97 13.61
C TRP A 18 -11.59 -5.74 14.11
N PHE A 19 -12.15 -4.54 13.95
CA PHE A 19 -11.42 -3.29 14.20
C PHE A 19 -10.96 -3.13 15.66
N THR A 20 -11.73 -3.63 16.63
CA THR A 20 -11.35 -3.57 18.06
C THR A 20 -10.24 -4.54 18.42
N GLU A 21 -10.14 -5.68 17.72
CA GLU A 21 -9.11 -6.69 17.94
C GLU A 21 -7.78 -6.27 17.28
N ILE A 22 -7.87 -5.70 16.07
CA ILE A 22 -6.71 -5.22 15.31
C ILE A 22 -7.03 -3.84 14.72
N PRO A 23 -6.71 -2.74 15.42
CA PRO A 23 -6.83 -1.40 14.87
C PRO A 23 -5.94 -1.22 13.64
N HIS A 24 -6.48 -0.66 12.56
CA HIS A 24 -5.79 -0.47 11.29
C HIS A 24 -6.43 0.65 10.47
N ASP A 25 -5.66 1.26 9.58
CA ASP A 25 -6.09 2.47 8.86
C ASP A 25 -7.07 2.17 7.74
N THR A 26 -6.85 1.06 7.03
CA THR A 26 -7.68 0.61 5.91
C THR A 26 -7.52 -0.89 5.68
N SER A 27 -8.46 -1.50 4.95
CA SER A 27 -8.47 -2.92 4.64
C SER A 27 -8.78 -3.17 3.18
N VAL A 28 -8.08 -4.14 2.59
CA VAL A 28 -8.27 -4.58 1.21
C VAL A 28 -8.72 -6.04 1.21
N VAL A 29 -9.85 -6.33 0.57
CA VAL A 29 -10.25 -7.71 0.26
C VAL A 29 -9.85 -8.06 -1.17
N PHE A 30 -9.04 -9.12 -1.32
CA PHE A 30 -8.66 -9.64 -2.63
C PHE A 30 -9.66 -10.71 -3.09
N THR A 31 -10.23 -10.54 -4.28
CA THR A 31 -11.21 -11.47 -4.84
C THR A 31 -10.65 -12.21 -6.06
N ALA A 32 -11.05 -13.48 -6.21
CA ALA A 32 -10.70 -14.29 -7.39
C ALA A 32 -11.64 -14.07 -8.58
N TYR A 33 -12.70 -13.28 -8.42
CA TYR A 33 -13.68 -12.93 -9.45
C TYR A 33 -14.05 -11.46 -9.37
N ARG A 34 -14.47 -10.90 -10.51
CA ARG A 34 -14.90 -9.50 -10.61
C ARG A 34 -16.27 -9.30 -9.97
N LEU A 35 -16.43 -8.21 -9.24
CA LEU A 35 -17.72 -7.75 -8.74
C LEU A 35 -18.26 -6.71 -9.73
N GLU A 36 -19.47 -6.91 -10.26
CA GLU A 36 -20.10 -5.96 -11.20
C GLU A 36 -19.21 -5.64 -12.42
N ASN A 37 -18.42 -6.61 -12.92
CA ASN A 37 -17.42 -6.41 -13.97
C ASN A 37 -16.33 -5.35 -13.67
N ARG A 38 -16.17 -4.94 -12.41
CA ARG A 38 -15.11 -4.04 -11.97
C ARG A 38 -13.90 -4.82 -11.49
N ASP A 39 -12.72 -4.26 -11.73
CA ASP A 39 -11.46 -4.78 -11.22
C ASP A 39 -11.16 -4.32 -9.78
N CYS A 40 -11.79 -3.23 -9.33
CA CYS A 40 -11.63 -2.72 -7.97
C CYS A 40 -12.74 -1.72 -7.60
N TYR A 41 -12.91 -1.46 -6.30
CA TYR A 41 -13.78 -0.40 -5.77
C TYR A 41 -13.40 -0.10 -4.32
N THR A 42 -13.63 1.15 -3.91
CA THR A 42 -13.48 1.62 -2.52
C THR A 42 -14.52 2.71 -2.25
N THR A 43 -14.80 2.95 -0.97
CA THR A 43 -15.37 4.23 -0.54
C THR A 43 -14.33 5.33 -0.74
N PHE A 44 -14.76 6.44 -1.36
CA PHE A 44 -13.93 7.61 -1.60
C PHE A 44 -13.66 8.34 -0.27
N ASP A 45 -12.40 8.74 -0.05
CA ASP A 45 -11.97 9.45 1.16
C ASP A 45 -12.38 8.75 2.48
N GLY A 46 -12.31 7.42 2.48
CA GLY A 46 -12.72 6.58 3.60
C GLY A 46 -11.59 6.17 4.53
N ILE A 47 -10.33 6.51 4.23
CA ILE A 47 -9.18 6.09 5.04
C ILE A 47 -9.32 6.54 6.51
N CYS A 48 -8.73 5.77 7.44
CA CYS A 48 -8.87 5.94 8.89
C CYS A 48 -10.27 5.70 9.46
N ASN A 49 -11.30 5.53 8.61
CA ASN A 49 -12.62 5.20 9.08
C ASN A 49 -12.77 3.68 9.30
N PRO A 50 -13.20 3.23 10.49
CA PRO A 50 -13.38 1.81 10.79
C PRO A 50 -14.42 1.10 9.93
N ASN A 51 -15.31 1.82 9.24
CA ASN A 51 -16.25 1.26 8.28
C ASN A 51 -15.80 1.55 6.84
N TRP A 52 -15.50 2.81 6.52
CA TRP A 52 -15.25 3.24 5.15
C TRP A 52 -13.82 3.05 4.63
N GLY A 53 -12.86 2.74 5.50
CA GLY A 53 -11.50 2.36 5.12
C GLY A 53 -11.47 0.93 4.57
N ALA A 54 -12.26 0.67 3.55
CA ALA A 54 -12.54 -0.66 3.04
C ALA A 54 -12.58 -0.61 1.51
N MET A 55 -11.96 -1.60 0.88
CA MET A 55 -11.90 -1.70 -0.57
C MET A 55 -11.79 -3.15 -1.03
N PHE A 56 -12.15 -3.41 -2.28
CA PHE A 56 -11.88 -4.69 -2.94
C PHE A 56 -10.95 -4.51 -4.14
N VAL A 57 -10.13 -5.52 -4.40
CA VAL A 57 -9.33 -5.64 -5.62
C VAL A 57 -9.47 -7.05 -6.18
N TYR A 58 -9.82 -7.14 -7.46
CA TYR A 58 -9.79 -8.37 -8.22
C TYR A 58 -8.33 -8.73 -8.54
N LEU A 59 -7.88 -9.88 -8.05
CA LEU A 59 -6.55 -10.40 -8.30
C LEU A 59 -6.64 -11.69 -9.12
N MET A 60 -6.38 -11.58 -10.42
CA MET A 60 -6.22 -12.75 -11.28
C MET A 60 -4.91 -13.47 -10.96
N ARG A 61 -4.92 -14.81 -10.92
CA ARG A 61 -3.75 -15.64 -10.62
C ARG A 61 -2.51 -15.17 -11.41
N TYR A 62 -1.38 -15.01 -10.71
CA TYR A 62 -0.05 -14.66 -11.21
C TYR A 62 0.18 -13.22 -11.71
N HIS A 63 -0.79 -12.31 -11.58
CA HIS A 63 -0.60 -10.90 -11.94
C HIS A 63 -0.35 -9.99 -10.72
N LEU A 64 0.67 -10.32 -9.91
CA LEU A 64 0.98 -9.58 -8.68
C LEU A 64 1.23 -8.09 -8.93
N PHE A 65 1.98 -7.75 -9.98
CA PHE A 65 2.26 -6.34 -10.31
C PHE A 65 0.98 -5.57 -10.68
N ARG A 66 0.09 -6.19 -11.47
CA ARG A 66 -1.22 -5.59 -11.79
C ARG A 66 -2.08 -5.42 -10.54
N GLY A 67 -2.07 -6.42 -9.67
CA GLY A 67 -2.72 -6.36 -8.37
C GLY A 67 -2.23 -5.18 -7.55
N ALA A 68 -0.91 -5.00 -7.45
CA ALA A 68 -0.30 -3.88 -6.75
C ALA A 68 -0.71 -2.51 -7.35
N CYS A 69 -0.70 -2.37 -8.68
CA CYS A 69 -1.17 -1.15 -9.36
C CYS A 69 -2.65 -0.87 -9.06
N LEU A 70 -3.52 -1.88 -9.14
CA LEU A 70 -4.95 -1.75 -8.81
C LEU A 70 -5.15 -1.40 -7.34
N THR A 71 -4.44 -2.04 -6.42
CA THR A 71 -4.48 -1.71 -5.00
C THR A 71 -4.02 -0.28 -4.76
N ALA A 72 -2.93 0.17 -5.39
CA ALA A 72 -2.45 1.54 -5.26
C ALA A 72 -3.46 2.57 -5.83
N HIS A 73 -4.07 2.29 -6.99
CA HIS A 73 -5.13 3.13 -7.55
C HIS A 73 -6.35 3.23 -6.62
N THR A 74 -6.77 2.08 -6.09
CA THR A 74 -7.94 1.99 -5.21
C THR A 74 -7.68 2.66 -3.87
N LEU A 75 -6.49 2.46 -3.30
CA LEU A 75 -6.03 3.15 -2.11
C LEU A 75 -5.96 4.67 -2.34
N GLY A 76 -5.56 5.11 -3.54
CA GLY A 76 -5.62 6.51 -3.95
C GLY A 76 -7.02 7.10 -3.79
N HIS A 77 -8.06 6.43 -4.28
CA HIS A 77 -9.45 6.87 -4.05
C HIS A 77 -9.83 6.85 -2.57
N ASN A 78 -9.36 5.86 -1.79
CA ASN A 78 -9.62 5.80 -0.35
C ASN A 78 -8.94 6.95 0.42
N LEU A 79 -7.82 7.47 -0.12
CA LEU A 79 -7.12 8.69 0.29
C LEU A 79 -7.72 9.97 -0.32
N GLY A 80 -8.82 9.89 -1.06
CA GLY A 80 -9.50 11.03 -1.66
C GLY A 80 -8.87 11.58 -2.94
N LEU A 81 -8.03 10.79 -3.62
CA LEU A 81 -7.54 11.12 -4.96
C LEU A 81 -8.63 10.83 -5.99
N THR A 82 -8.91 11.80 -6.85
CA THR A 82 -9.79 11.62 -8.01
C THR A 82 -9.00 11.13 -9.21
N HIS A 83 -9.70 10.69 -10.26
CA HIS A 83 -9.05 10.35 -11.52
C HIS A 83 -8.32 11.55 -12.14
N ASP A 84 -7.24 11.24 -12.85
CA ASP A 84 -6.47 12.20 -13.63
C ASP A 84 -7.32 12.78 -14.77
N SER A 85 -7.16 14.08 -14.99
CA SER A 85 -7.87 14.83 -16.03
C SER A 85 -6.89 15.63 -16.90
N ALA A 86 -7.40 16.43 -17.83
CA ALA A 86 -6.56 17.24 -18.71
C ALA A 86 -5.64 18.17 -17.88
N GLY A 87 -4.33 18.10 -18.14
CA GLY A 87 -3.31 18.84 -17.39
C GLY A 87 -2.59 18.02 -16.31
N CYS A 88 -3.07 16.82 -15.99
CA CYS A 88 -2.36 15.87 -15.14
C CYS A 88 -1.34 15.07 -15.97
N TYR A 89 -0.10 14.98 -15.47
CA TYR A 89 0.98 14.25 -16.13
C TYR A 89 1.89 13.59 -15.08
N CYS A 90 2.58 12.54 -15.51
CA CYS A 90 3.53 11.79 -14.70
C CYS A 90 4.80 11.48 -15.52
N PHE A 91 5.86 11.14 -14.80
CA PHE A 91 7.16 10.91 -15.42
C PHE A 91 7.20 9.59 -16.21
N ARG A 92 7.71 9.64 -17.46
CA ARG A 92 8.00 8.48 -18.33
C ARG A 92 6.82 7.55 -18.66
N ARG A 93 5.57 7.95 -18.38
CA ARG A 93 4.37 7.17 -18.70
C ARG A 93 3.34 8.05 -19.38
N THR A 94 2.52 7.45 -20.26
CA THR A 94 1.38 8.14 -20.90
C THR A 94 0.18 8.23 -19.95
N ASN A 95 -0.04 7.18 -19.17
CA ASN A 95 -1.09 7.10 -18.17
C ASN A 95 -0.45 7.00 -16.77
N CYS A 96 -1.06 7.69 -15.82
CA CYS A 96 -0.59 7.73 -14.44
C CYS A 96 -1.44 6.79 -13.56
N LEU A 97 -1.03 6.64 -12.30
CA LEU A 97 -1.67 5.74 -11.35
C LEU A 97 -3.19 5.97 -11.28
N MET A 98 -3.63 7.23 -11.28
CA MET A 98 -5.04 7.61 -11.17
C MET A 98 -5.74 7.79 -12.52
N ALA A 99 -5.23 7.18 -13.60
CA ALA A 99 -5.94 7.18 -14.89
C ALA A 99 -7.36 6.59 -14.74
N PRO A 100 -8.39 7.12 -15.44
CA PRO A 100 -9.77 6.64 -15.32
C PRO A 100 -9.97 5.15 -15.57
N VAL A 101 -9.13 4.59 -16.46
CA VAL A 101 -9.03 3.16 -16.68
C VAL A 101 -7.69 2.71 -16.09
N PRO A 102 -7.69 2.04 -14.92
CA PRO A 102 -6.45 1.59 -14.29
C PRO A 102 -5.82 0.45 -15.09
N ASP A 103 -4.49 0.48 -15.16
CA ASP A 103 -3.67 -0.53 -15.83
C ASP A 103 -2.35 -0.72 -15.05
N LEU A 104 -1.27 -1.14 -15.71
CA LEU A 104 0.09 -1.29 -15.17
C LEU A 104 0.80 0.06 -14.93
N ASN A 105 0.11 0.99 -14.25
CA ASN A 105 0.62 2.32 -13.93
C ASN A 105 1.14 2.35 -12.48
N ASP A 106 2.39 2.77 -12.31
CA ASP A 106 3.14 2.77 -11.05
C ASP A 106 3.59 4.19 -10.63
N MET A 107 3.13 5.22 -11.35
CA MET A 107 3.57 6.60 -11.15
C MET A 107 2.40 7.53 -10.88
N MET A 108 2.42 8.24 -9.75
CA MET A 108 1.45 9.29 -9.45
C MET A 108 1.63 10.49 -10.39
N SER A 109 0.52 11.15 -10.73
CA SER A 109 0.55 12.41 -11.48
C SER A 109 0.90 13.58 -10.57
N ASN A 110 1.31 14.71 -11.16
CA ASN A 110 1.42 15.99 -10.45
C ASN A 110 0.14 16.36 -9.67
N CYS A 111 -1.04 16.10 -10.24
CA CYS A 111 -2.34 16.35 -9.58
C CYS A 111 -2.54 15.47 -8.34
N SER A 112 -2.17 14.18 -8.45
CA SER A 112 -2.22 13.25 -7.32
C SER A 112 -1.25 13.68 -6.21
N TYR A 113 -0.03 14.10 -6.58
CA TYR A 113 0.98 14.57 -5.63
C TYR A 113 0.53 15.81 -4.84
N GLU A 114 -0.09 16.80 -5.49
CA GLU A 114 -0.64 17.99 -4.83
C GLU A 114 -1.66 17.61 -3.75
N LYS A 115 -2.61 16.72 -4.08
CA LYS A 115 -3.63 16.26 -3.13
C LYS A 115 -3.06 15.42 -1.99
N MET A 116 -2.08 14.57 -2.28
CA MET A 116 -1.37 13.82 -1.23
C MET A 116 -0.62 14.77 -0.29
N GLN A 117 0.06 15.78 -0.83
CA GLN A 117 0.76 16.78 -0.03
C GLN A 117 -0.21 17.55 0.86
N ASP A 118 -1.38 17.96 0.35
CA ASP A 118 -2.42 18.62 1.14
C ASP A 118 -2.91 17.72 2.29
N ARG A 119 -3.08 16.42 2.05
CA ARG A 119 -3.49 15.47 3.10
C ARG A 119 -2.41 15.32 4.15
N LEU A 120 -1.15 15.09 3.74
CA LEU A 120 -0.02 14.90 4.66
C LEU A 120 0.28 16.14 5.52
N ASN A 121 -0.06 17.33 5.02
CA ASN A 121 0.07 18.57 5.78
C ASN A 121 -1.10 18.85 6.73
N LYS A 122 -2.19 18.08 6.62
CA LYS A 122 -3.29 18.12 7.59
C LYS A 122 -2.99 17.11 8.69
N TRP A 123 -3.39 17.44 9.92
CA TRP A 123 -3.35 16.48 11.00
C TRP A 123 -4.39 15.38 10.74
N ASP A 124 -3.94 14.14 10.76
CA ASP A 124 -4.78 12.93 10.68
C ASP A 124 -4.47 12.04 11.89
N PRO A 125 -5.48 11.61 12.68
CA PRO A 125 -5.26 10.77 13.84
C PRO A 125 -4.69 9.38 13.53
N CYS A 126 -4.84 8.82 12.33
CA CYS A 126 -4.38 7.45 12.04
C CYS A 126 -3.08 7.38 11.23
N LEU A 127 -2.97 8.18 10.16
CA LEU A 127 -1.79 8.13 9.28
C LEU A 127 -0.53 8.81 9.87
N SER A 128 -0.68 9.52 10.98
CA SER A 128 0.42 10.22 11.65
C SER A 128 1.16 9.33 12.65
N ASP A 129 0.60 8.17 13.01
CA ASP A 129 1.22 7.29 14.00
C ASP A 129 2.38 6.50 13.37
N PRO A 130 3.62 6.65 13.89
CA PRO A 130 4.78 6.04 13.27
C PRO A 130 4.87 4.54 13.60
N ASN A 131 4.92 3.71 12.56
CA ASN A 131 5.37 2.31 12.61
C ASN A 131 4.77 1.51 13.77
N ILE A 132 3.45 1.55 13.98
CA ILE A 132 2.80 0.76 15.04
C ILE A 132 3.08 -0.72 14.77
N PRO A 133 3.92 -1.40 15.58
CA PRO A 133 4.22 -2.80 15.36
C PRO A 133 2.99 -3.63 15.76
N TYR A 134 2.49 -4.44 14.85
CA TYR A 134 1.45 -5.42 15.17
C TYR A 134 2.06 -6.49 16.10
N THR A 135 1.76 -6.41 17.39
CA THR A 135 2.27 -7.38 18.39
C THR A 135 1.42 -8.64 18.46
N ASN A 136 0.25 -8.64 17.83
CA ASN A 136 -0.75 -9.70 17.86
C ASN A 136 -0.68 -10.66 16.66
N PHE A 137 0.14 -10.37 15.64
CA PHE A 137 0.31 -11.24 14.49
C PHE A 137 1.80 -11.56 14.28
N PRO A 138 2.22 -12.84 14.32
CA PRO A 138 3.63 -13.23 14.21
C PRO A 138 4.17 -13.13 12.78
N TYR A 139 3.42 -12.58 11.82
CA TYR A 139 3.86 -12.45 10.44
C TYR A 139 4.64 -11.13 10.25
N VAL A 140 5.86 -11.11 10.78
CA VAL A 140 6.88 -10.17 10.32
C VAL A 140 7.64 -10.91 9.22
N ALA A 141 7.38 -10.56 7.96
CA ALA A 141 8.25 -11.02 6.89
C ALA A 141 9.55 -10.23 7.00
N ASP A 142 10.63 -10.91 7.38
CA ASP A 142 11.97 -10.32 7.50
C ASP A 142 12.26 -9.48 6.25
N ARG A 143 12.44 -8.16 6.44
CA ARG A 143 12.67 -7.22 5.36
C ARG A 143 13.83 -6.29 5.70
N CYS A 144 14.93 -6.51 4.99
CA CYS A 144 16.03 -5.56 4.97
C CYS A 144 15.58 -4.15 4.55
N GLY A 145 15.96 -3.19 5.36
CA GLY A 145 15.82 -1.76 5.13
C GLY A 145 14.61 -1.13 5.84
N ASP A 146 14.01 -1.83 6.80
CA ASP A 146 12.93 -1.31 7.65
C ASP A 146 13.43 -0.84 9.04
N LYS A 147 14.75 -0.89 9.27
CA LYS A 147 15.46 -0.53 10.52
C LYS A 147 15.18 -1.48 11.68
N ILE A 148 14.62 -2.65 11.42
CA ILE A 148 14.42 -3.72 12.41
C ILE A 148 15.42 -4.83 12.10
N LYS A 149 16.40 -5.02 12.99
CA LYS A 149 17.35 -6.14 12.82
C LYS A 149 16.62 -7.47 13.03
N ASN A 150 16.34 -8.18 11.94
CA ASN A 150 15.74 -9.51 11.96
C ASN A 150 16.77 -10.58 12.32
N GLN A 151 16.32 -11.78 12.69
CA GLN A 151 17.22 -12.88 13.12
C GLN A 151 18.25 -13.27 12.06
N ARG A 152 17.95 -13.03 10.78
CA ARG A 152 18.81 -13.37 9.63
C ARG A 152 19.68 -12.22 9.15
N GLU A 153 19.56 -11.03 9.75
CA GLU A 153 20.28 -9.82 9.36
C GLU A 153 21.41 -9.52 10.36
N GLU A 154 22.58 -9.15 9.86
CA GLU A 154 23.67 -8.67 10.72
C GLU A 154 23.40 -7.24 11.22
N CYS A 155 22.78 -6.41 10.38
CA CYS A 155 22.35 -5.04 10.63
C CYS A 155 21.18 -4.65 9.72
N ASP A 156 20.41 -3.63 10.14
CA ASP A 156 19.45 -2.93 9.30
C ASP A 156 19.53 -1.42 9.59
N CYS A 157 20.09 -0.66 8.65
CA CYS A 157 20.24 0.81 8.73
C CYS A 157 19.13 1.57 7.98
N GLY A 158 18.11 0.87 7.48
CA GLY A 158 17.01 1.45 6.69
C GLY A 158 17.27 1.40 5.19
N SER A 159 16.71 2.34 4.45
CA SER A 159 16.89 2.40 3.00
C SER A 159 18.37 2.61 2.63
N LEU A 160 18.76 2.28 1.38
CA LEU A 160 20.11 2.55 0.88
C LEU A 160 20.55 4.00 1.09
N LYS A 161 19.61 4.95 1.02
CA LYS A 161 19.86 6.37 1.28
C LYS A 161 20.09 6.68 2.76
N ASP A 162 19.37 6.01 3.65
CA ASP A 162 19.56 6.15 5.10
C ASP A 162 20.94 5.60 5.50
N CYS A 163 21.29 4.40 5.01
CA CYS A 163 22.57 3.75 5.24
C CYS A 163 23.76 4.55 4.71
N ALA A 164 23.59 5.30 3.61
CA ALA A 164 24.66 6.13 3.05
C ALA A 164 25.14 7.26 4.00
N ASN A 165 24.32 7.66 4.97
CA ASN A 165 24.66 8.66 5.97
C ASN A 165 25.15 8.05 7.29
N ASP A 166 25.05 6.73 7.45
CA ASP A 166 25.48 6.04 8.66
C ASP A 166 26.95 5.61 8.55
N ARG A 167 27.79 6.11 9.46
CA ARG A 167 29.23 5.82 9.51
C ARG A 167 29.53 4.37 9.91
N TRP A 168 28.56 3.66 10.50
CA TRP A 168 28.69 2.26 10.87
C TRP A 168 28.44 1.28 9.71
N ALA A 169 27.85 1.75 8.60
CA ALA A 169 27.54 0.94 7.42
C ALA A 169 28.67 1.01 6.38
N GLN A 170 29.87 0.52 6.72
CA GLN A 170 30.92 0.31 5.70
C GLN A 170 30.56 -0.81 4.70
N SER A 171 29.52 -1.60 4.99
CA SER A 171 28.88 -2.51 4.05
C SER A 171 27.45 -2.02 3.80
N SER A 172 27.20 -1.51 2.61
CA SER A 172 25.89 -1.08 2.07
C SER A 172 24.91 -2.24 1.83
N GLN A 173 24.96 -3.26 2.67
CA GLN A 173 24.27 -4.52 2.47
C GLN A 173 23.70 -4.95 3.82
N CYS A 174 22.37 -5.06 3.92
CA CYS A 174 21.85 -6.05 4.86
C CYS A 174 22.38 -7.39 4.37
N LEU A 175 23.36 -7.93 5.09
CA LEU A 175 23.82 -9.28 4.84
C LEU A 175 22.76 -10.19 5.46
N THR A 176 21.87 -10.73 4.61
CA THR A 176 21.10 -11.90 5.02
C THR A 176 22.04 -13.09 4.92
N ASN A 177 22.10 -13.92 5.96
CA ASN A 177 22.92 -15.15 5.99
C ASN A 177 22.57 -16.19 4.90
N SER A 178 21.69 -15.84 3.94
CA SER A 178 21.19 -16.69 2.86
C SER A 178 21.59 -16.22 1.46
N LEU A 179 22.29 -15.09 1.29
CA LEU A 179 22.67 -14.56 -0.04
C LEU A 179 24.01 -15.08 -0.59
N PHE A 180 24.74 -15.89 0.14
CA PHE A 180 25.95 -16.58 -0.37
C PHE A 180 25.66 -17.85 -1.17
N GLY A 181 24.40 -18.16 -1.50
CA GLY A 181 24.02 -19.37 -2.24
C GLY A 181 23.58 -19.16 -3.69
N PHE A 182 23.61 -17.94 -4.24
CA PHE A 182 23.10 -17.65 -5.60
C PHE A 182 24.14 -17.03 -6.55
N LEU A 183 25.44 -17.12 -6.22
CA LEU A 183 26.53 -16.65 -7.08
C LEU A 183 27.63 -17.71 -7.35
N GLU A 184 27.32 -19.00 -7.20
CA GLU A 184 28.09 -20.10 -7.78
C GLU A 184 27.12 -21.16 -8.31
N ASP A 185 26.61 -20.92 -9.52
CA ASP A 185 26.37 -21.89 -10.62
C ASP A 185 25.61 -21.21 -11.78
#